data_AF-A0A1S8WIF7-F1
#
_entry.id   AF-A0A1S8WIF7-F1
#
_cell.length_a   1.000
_cell.length_b   1.000
_cell.length_c   1.000
_cell.angle_alpha   90.00
_cell.angle_beta   90.00
_cell.angle_gamma   90.00
#
_symmetry.space_group_name_H-M   'P 1'
#
loop_
_entity.id
_entity.type
_entity.pdbx_description
1 polymer ?
#
loop_
_entity_poly.entity_id
_entity_poly.type
_entity_poly.pdbx_seq_one_letter_code
_entity_poly.pdbx_strand_id
1 'polypeptide(L)'
;MLVLLIANLIILPVAISFFNDDLSIHWIIFNTISDVIFIADIAVKFRTGVVTNDFADEIILNPKEIARHYLKSWFMLDFISSIPMDYIYLIFNNKDHYNQFLSAGRTLRILRLAKLLSMLRLLRLTRLVRYVSQWEEFLNIASKFMGIFNLVLLMLLLGHWNACLQYLIPMLMEFPPDSWVKRCKIEDADWFQQYTWALFKAMSHMLSIGYGRFPPISIGDAWITIVSMMSGATCYALFVGHAAALIQSFDTSKRLYREKFKQVEEYMAYRKLPRALRQRIANYYEHRYQGKMFDEAQILNEFSECLR
;
A
#
# COMPACT_ATOMS: atom_id res chain seq x y z
N MET A 1 -0.43 12.95 11.97
CA MET A 1 -1.31 11.83 11.54
C MET A 1 -0.59 10.80 10.68
N LEU A 2 0.05 11.18 9.56
CA LEU A 2 0.70 10.23 8.64
C LEU A 2 1.73 9.32 9.32
N VAL A 3 2.68 9.89 10.09
CA VAL A 3 3.70 9.12 10.81
C VAL A 3 3.07 8.13 11.80
N LEU A 4 2.07 8.58 12.56
CA LEU A 4 1.34 7.73 13.51
C LEU A 4 0.60 6.59 12.80
N LEU A 5 -0.03 6.86 11.64
CA LEU A 5 -0.66 5.83 10.81
C LEU A 5 0.34 4.79 10.34
N ILE A 6 1.46 5.22 9.77
CA ILE A 6 2.51 4.31 9.28
C ILE A 6 3.05 3.46 10.43
N ALA A 7 3.37 4.08 11.58
CA ALA A 7 3.83 3.37 12.76
C ALA A 7 2.81 2.32 13.23
N ASN A 8 1.51 2.66 13.28
CA ASN A 8 0.46 1.72 13.64
C ASN A 8 0.36 0.54 12.66
N LEU A 9 0.39 0.83 11.35
CA LEU A 9 0.24 -0.21 10.32
C LEU A 9 1.42 -1.19 10.28
N ILE A 10 2.59 -0.79 10.80
CA ILE A 10 3.78 -1.66 10.93
C ILE A 10 3.79 -2.36 12.30
N ILE A 11 3.57 -1.64 13.40
CA ILE A 11 3.78 -2.20 14.74
C ILE A 11 2.61 -3.12 15.15
N LEU A 12 1.35 -2.77 14.84
CA LEU A 12 0.18 -3.54 15.27
C LEU A 12 0.22 -5.01 14.80
N PRO A 13 0.45 -5.33 13.52
CA PRO A 13 0.47 -6.72 13.06
C PRO A 13 1.59 -7.53 13.70
N VAL A 14 2.76 -6.92 13.91
CA VAL A 14 3.90 -7.56 14.58
C VAL A 14 3.51 -7.91 16.02
N ALA A 15 3.02 -6.92 16.77
CA ALA A 15 2.60 -7.11 18.16
C ALA A 15 1.54 -8.21 18.29
N ILE A 16 0.48 -8.17 17.47
CA ILE A 16 -0.62 -9.16 17.54
C ILE A 16 -0.13 -10.59 17.23
N SER A 17 0.80 -10.74 16.29
CA SER A 17 1.20 -12.04 15.75
C SER A 17 2.32 -12.70 16.54
N PHE A 18 3.36 -11.94 16.91
CA PHE A 18 4.58 -12.48 17.51
C PHE A 18 4.65 -12.32 19.02
N PHE A 19 3.92 -11.36 19.59
CA PHE A 19 3.93 -11.10 21.02
C PHE A 19 2.63 -11.60 21.66
N ASN A 20 2.72 -12.69 22.42
CA ASN A 20 1.56 -13.34 23.03
C ASN A 20 1.14 -12.74 24.38
N ASP A 21 2.07 -12.11 25.11
CA ASP A 21 1.89 -11.68 26.50
C ASP A 21 1.84 -10.16 26.70
N ASP A 22 1.66 -9.38 25.64
CA ASP A 22 1.81 -7.92 25.68
C ASP A 22 0.56 -7.19 26.17
N LEU A 23 0.14 -7.49 27.39
CA LEU A 23 -0.55 -6.54 28.28
C LEU A 23 0.44 -5.54 28.91
N SER A 24 1.65 -5.41 28.34
CA SER A 24 2.63 -4.41 28.76
C SER A 24 1.97 -3.04 28.81
N ILE A 25 2.15 -2.34 29.93
CA ILE A 25 1.56 -1.03 30.18
C ILE A 25 1.95 -0.06 29.05
N HIS A 26 3.18 -0.16 28.54
CA HIS A 26 3.65 0.66 27.41
C HIS A 26 2.85 0.44 26.13
N TRP A 27 2.49 -0.82 25.82
CA TRP A 27 1.69 -1.16 24.64
C TRP A 27 0.27 -0.62 24.74
N ILE A 28 -0.35 -0.77 25.91
CA ILE A 28 -1.70 -0.27 26.17
C ILE A 28 -1.73 1.26 26.07
N ILE A 29 -0.76 1.95 26.68
CA ILE A 29 -0.65 3.41 26.59
C ILE A 29 -0.48 3.84 25.13
N PHE A 30 0.44 3.22 24.38
CA PHE A 30 0.68 3.55 22.98
C PHE A 30 -0.60 3.41 22.13
N ASN A 31 -1.29 2.27 22.24
CA ASN A 31 -2.53 2.03 21.51
C ASN A 31 -3.64 3.00 21.92
N THR A 32 -3.82 3.23 23.21
CA THR A 32 -4.85 4.14 23.73
C THR A 32 -4.63 5.57 23.25
N ILE A 33 -3.40 6.07 23.34
CA ILE A 33 -3.05 7.40 22.82
C ILE A 33 -3.33 7.46 21.32
N SER A 34 -2.92 6.44 20.58
CA SER A 34 -3.14 6.39 19.15
C SER A 34 -4.64 6.39 18.78
N ASP A 35 -5.47 5.64 19.50
CA ASP A 35 -6.91 5.55 19.25
C ASP A 35 -7.60 6.88 19.57
N VAL A 36 -7.24 7.55 20.67
CA VAL A 36 -7.75 8.89 21.02
C VAL A 36 -7.42 9.90 19.93
N ILE A 37 -6.20 9.88 19.40
CA ILE A 37 -5.78 10.76 18.31
C ILE A 37 -6.61 10.50 17.04
N PHE A 38 -6.89 9.23 16.71
CA PHE A 38 -7.70 8.90 15.53
C PHE A 38 -9.18 9.24 15.69
N ILE A 39 -9.73 9.16 16.89
CA ILE A 39 -11.08 9.64 17.18
C ILE A 39 -11.15 11.17 17.08
N ALA A 40 -10.12 11.88 17.57
CA ALA A 40 -10.02 13.33 17.42
C ALA A 40 -9.92 13.76 15.93
N ASP A 41 -9.18 13.02 15.10
CA ASP A 41 -9.10 13.24 13.65
C ASP A 41 -10.47 13.13 12.97
N ILE A 42 -11.33 12.18 13.39
CA ILE A 42 -12.71 12.10 12.90
C ILE A 42 -13.49 13.37 13.26
N ALA A 43 -13.35 13.88 14.47
CA ALA A 43 -14.01 15.12 14.88
C ALA A 43 -13.55 16.34 14.06
N VAL A 44 -12.25 16.40 13.72
CA VAL A 44 -11.70 17.43 12.83
C VAL A 44 -12.26 17.30 11.40
N LYS A 45 -12.45 16.08 10.89
CA LYS A 45 -13.03 15.84 9.55
C LYS A 45 -14.47 16.35 9.42
N PHE A 46 -15.26 16.32 10.48
CA PHE A 46 -16.59 16.96 10.49
C PHE A 46 -16.55 18.49 10.34
N ARG A 47 -15.36 19.10 10.48
CA ARG A 47 -15.11 20.55 10.32
C ARG A 47 -14.18 20.87 9.16
N THR A 48 -13.69 19.87 8.43
CA THR A 48 -12.76 20.08 7.31
C THR A 48 -13.57 20.37 6.04
N GLY A 49 -13.24 21.47 5.36
CA GLY A 49 -13.91 21.87 4.12
C GLY A 49 -13.74 20.82 3.03
N VAL A 50 -14.77 20.63 2.22
CA VAL A 50 -14.77 19.70 1.08
C VAL A 50 -14.68 20.53 -0.20
N VAL A 51 -13.73 20.20 -1.07
CA VAL A 51 -13.60 20.82 -2.40
C VAL A 51 -14.57 20.11 -3.34
N THR A 52 -15.47 20.85 -3.96
CA THR A 52 -16.64 20.26 -4.64
C THR A 52 -16.41 19.93 -6.12
N ASN A 53 -15.28 20.32 -6.73
CA ASN A 53 -14.92 20.00 -8.12
C ASN A 53 -13.39 20.07 -8.29
N ASP A 54 -12.84 19.48 -9.35
CA ASP A 54 -11.40 19.52 -9.70
C ASP A 54 -10.86 20.95 -9.93
N PHE A 55 -11.75 21.95 -10.01
CA PHE A 55 -11.40 23.37 -10.00
C PHE A 55 -11.59 23.92 -8.58
N ALA A 56 -10.49 24.40 -7.99
CA ALA A 56 -10.36 24.81 -6.60
C ALA A 56 -11.20 26.03 -6.15
N ASP A 57 -12.18 26.47 -6.95
CA ASP A 57 -12.86 27.75 -6.73
C ASP A 57 -14.01 27.66 -5.71
N GLU A 58 -14.52 26.47 -5.38
CA GLU A 58 -15.62 26.32 -4.42
C GLU A 58 -15.33 25.27 -3.32
N ILE A 59 -14.99 25.79 -2.13
CA ILE A 59 -14.83 25.00 -0.90
C ILE A 59 -16.11 25.10 -0.07
N ILE A 60 -16.79 23.97 0.15
CA ILE A 60 -17.93 23.91 1.06
C ILE A 60 -17.43 24.02 2.49
N LEU A 61 -17.79 25.12 3.16
CA LEU A 61 -17.50 25.36 4.58
C LEU A 61 -18.71 25.15 5.49
N ASN A 62 -19.90 24.89 4.93
CA ASN A 62 -21.12 24.69 5.73
C ASN A 62 -21.04 23.38 6.53
N PRO A 63 -21.03 23.41 7.88
CA PRO A 63 -20.83 22.23 8.71
C PRO A 63 -21.91 21.14 8.51
N LYS A 64 -23.15 21.53 8.22
CA LYS A 64 -24.25 20.57 8.00
C LYS A 64 -24.07 19.78 6.70
N GLU A 65 -23.49 20.42 5.70
CA GLU A 65 -23.25 19.82 4.39
C GLU A 65 -22.02 18.93 4.42
N ILE A 66 -20.93 19.40 5.04
CA ILE A 66 -19.72 18.60 5.33
C ILE A 66 -20.11 17.32 6.08
N ALA A 67 -20.90 17.43 7.15
CA ALA A 67 -21.34 16.27 7.93
C ALA A 67 -22.14 15.26 7.10
N ARG A 68 -23.10 15.72 6.27
CA ARG A 68 -23.88 14.82 5.38
C ARG A 68 -22.99 14.12 4.37
N HIS A 69 -22.07 14.85 3.74
CA HIS A 69 -21.15 14.29 2.76
C HIS A 69 -20.21 13.26 3.38
N TYR A 70 -19.65 13.55 4.56
CA TYR A 70 -18.74 12.66 5.27
C TYR A 70 -19.43 11.39 5.81
N LEU A 71 -20.66 11.52 6.35
CA LEU A 71 -21.45 10.39 6.83
C LEU A 71 -21.83 9.39 5.73
N LYS A 72 -22.08 9.88 4.50
CA LYS A 72 -22.45 9.02 3.36
C LYS A 72 -21.26 8.30 2.71
N SER A 73 -20.04 8.81 2.90
CA SER A 73 -18.85 8.34 2.20
C SER A 73 -17.95 7.47 3.08
N TRP A 74 -17.16 8.08 3.95
CA TRP A 74 -16.01 7.43 4.60
C TRP A 74 -16.17 7.25 6.12
N PHE A 75 -17.19 7.86 6.73
CA PHE A 75 -17.38 7.83 8.17
C PHE A 75 -17.39 6.42 8.76
N MET A 76 -18.12 5.48 8.16
CA MET A 76 -18.23 4.11 8.70
C MET A 76 -16.88 3.40 8.78
N LEU A 77 -16.04 3.53 7.74
CA LEU A 77 -14.70 2.94 7.71
C LEU A 77 -13.76 3.62 8.72
N ASP A 78 -13.78 4.95 8.78
CA ASP A 78 -12.97 5.72 9.72
C ASP A 78 -13.38 5.41 11.18
N PHE A 79 -14.67 5.27 11.45
CA PHE A 79 -15.23 4.92 12.76
C PHE A 79 -14.83 3.51 13.21
N ILE A 80 -15.12 2.48 12.41
CA ILE A 80 -14.80 1.08 12.74
C ILE A 80 -13.28 0.92 12.95
N SER A 81 -12.46 1.59 12.16
CA SER A 81 -11.00 1.51 12.28
C SER A 81 -10.41 2.28 13.47
N SER A 82 -11.18 3.18 14.10
CA SER A 82 -10.72 4.02 15.21
C SER A 82 -11.24 3.57 16.58
N ILE A 83 -12.25 2.71 16.62
CA ILE A 83 -12.77 2.17 17.89
C ILE A 83 -11.88 1.03 18.40
N PRO A 84 -11.44 1.06 19.67
CA PRO A 84 -10.73 -0.03 20.30
C PRO A 84 -11.66 -1.21 20.66
N MET A 85 -12.10 -1.97 19.65
CA MET A 85 -13.05 -3.08 19.83
C MET A 85 -12.50 -4.20 20.71
N ASP A 86 -11.19 -4.42 20.68
CA ASP A 86 -10.46 -5.35 21.55
C ASP A 86 -10.59 -4.99 23.03
N TYR A 87 -10.31 -3.73 23.42
CA TYR A 87 -10.45 -3.28 24.81
C TYR A 87 -11.90 -3.31 25.28
N ILE A 88 -12.84 -2.89 24.43
CA ILE A 88 -14.27 -2.94 24.73
C ILE A 88 -14.70 -4.38 25.02
N TYR A 89 -14.35 -5.32 24.14
CA TYR A 89 -14.67 -6.73 24.30
C TYR A 89 -14.09 -7.33 25.59
N LEU A 90 -12.82 -7.02 25.89
CA LEU A 90 -12.17 -7.46 27.13
C LEU A 90 -12.85 -6.90 28.39
N ILE A 91 -13.24 -5.62 28.40
CA ILE A 91 -13.92 -4.99 29.55
C ILE A 91 -15.31 -5.60 29.78
N PHE A 92 -16.10 -5.78 28.71
CA PHE A 92 -17.44 -6.38 28.83
C PHE A 92 -17.35 -7.82 29.36
N ASN A 93 -16.47 -8.63 28.78
CA ASN A 93 -16.35 -10.03 29.17
C ASN A 93 -15.69 -10.23 30.54
N ASN A 94 -14.83 -9.31 31.00
CA ASN A 94 -14.28 -9.33 32.37
C ASN A 94 -15.34 -9.00 33.44
N LYS A 95 -16.34 -8.17 33.12
CA LYS A 95 -17.46 -7.90 34.04
C LYS A 95 -18.35 -9.12 34.25
N ASP A 96 -18.54 -9.94 33.20
CA ASP A 96 -19.33 -11.17 33.29
C ASP A 96 -18.57 -12.31 34.01
N HIS A 97 -17.24 -12.28 34.03
CA HIS A 97 -16.39 -13.35 34.59
C HIS A 97 -16.12 -13.28 36.10
N TYR A 98 -16.58 -12.24 36.82
CA TYR A 98 -16.43 -12.16 38.28
C TYR A 98 -17.13 -13.34 39.00
N ASN A 99 -18.08 -14.02 38.34
CA ASN A 99 -18.89 -15.09 38.95
C ASN A 99 -18.52 -16.54 38.52
N GLN A 100 -17.51 -16.78 37.69
CA GLN A 100 -17.13 -18.17 37.39
C GLN A 100 -15.66 -18.32 36.96
N PHE A 101 -14.81 -18.61 37.95
CA PHE A 101 -13.52 -19.27 37.76
C PHE A 101 -13.83 -20.70 37.28
N LEU A 102 -13.45 -21.06 36.04
CA LEU A 102 -13.23 -22.42 35.50
C LEU A 102 -13.62 -22.51 34.01
N SER A 103 -12.70 -22.10 33.13
CA SER A 103 -12.39 -22.83 31.88
C SER A 103 -11.25 -22.09 31.16
N ALA A 104 -10.01 -22.55 31.33
CA ALA A 104 -8.84 -22.02 30.61
C ALA A 104 -9.07 -22.00 29.08
N GLY A 105 -9.84 -22.96 28.55
CA GLY A 105 -10.22 -23.02 27.14
C GLY A 105 -11.19 -21.92 26.67
N ARG A 106 -11.97 -21.28 27.57
CA ARG A 106 -12.78 -20.10 27.22
C ARG A 106 -11.92 -18.84 27.16
N THR A 107 -11.04 -18.64 28.14
CA THR A 107 -10.11 -17.49 28.19
C THR A 107 -9.23 -17.42 26.93
N LEU A 108 -8.70 -18.56 26.47
CA LEU A 108 -7.93 -18.62 25.22
C LEU A 108 -8.75 -18.26 23.97
N ARG A 109 -10.04 -18.61 23.91
CA ARG A 109 -10.92 -18.20 22.79
C ARG A 109 -11.19 -16.69 22.82
N ILE A 110 -11.43 -16.13 23.99
CA ILE A 110 -11.68 -14.70 24.19
C ILE A 110 -10.45 -13.88 23.74
N LEU A 111 -9.24 -14.30 24.13
CA LEU A 111 -8.01 -13.64 23.71
C LEU A 111 -7.80 -13.70 22.18
N ARG A 112 -8.09 -14.84 21.55
CA ARG A 112 -8.03 -14.99 20.08
C ARG A 112 -9.02 -14.05 19.36
N LEU A 113 -10.26 -13.95 19.86
CA LEU A 113 -11.26 -13.04 19.30
C LEU A 113 -10.86 -11.58 19.50
N ALA A 114 -10.30 -11.21 20.65
CA ALA A 114 -9.77 -9.86 20.88
C ALA A 114 -8.65 -9.52 19.89
N LYS A 115 -7.72 -10.45 19.61
CA LYS A 115 -6.68 -10.28 18.59
C LYS A 115 -7.27 -10.06 17.19
N LEU A 116 -8.31 -10.81 16.81
CA LEU A 116 -9.00 -10.63 15.53
C LEU A 116 -9.72 -9.27 15.44
N LEU A 117 -10.36 -8.82 16.52
CA LEU A 117 -10.99 -7.50 16.57
C LEU A 117 -9.98 -6.36 16.45
N SER A 118 -8.78 -6.52 17.03
CA SER A 118 -7.70 -5.53 16.87
C SER A 118 -7.24 -5.38 15.42
N MET A 119 -7.40 -6.39 14.56
CA MET A 119 -7.06 -6.30 13.14
C MET A 119 -7.98 -5.33 12.37
N LEU A 120 -9.14 -4.94 12.90
CA LEU A 120 -9.98 -3.88 12.32
C LEU A 120 -9.24 -2.54 12.22
N ARG A 121 -8.23 -2.32 13.06
CA ARG A 121 -7.33 -1.15 12.99
C ARG A 121 -6.48 -1.14 11.71
N LEU A 122 -6.37 -2.23 10.94
CA LEU A 122 -5.70 -2.22 9.64
C LEU A 122 -6.50 -1.52 8.54
N LEU A 123 -7.82 -1.37 8.72
CA LEU A 123 -8.69 -0.61 7.80
C LEU A 123 -8.28 0.88 7.72
N ARG A 124 -7.42 1.34 8.65
CA ARG A 124 -6.76 2.66 8.61
C ARG A 124 -5.89 2.85 7.36
N LEU A 125 -5.53 1.79 6.64
CA LEU A 125 -4.87 1.89 5.32
C LEU A 125 -5.65 2.75 4.34
N THR A 126 -6.99 2.71 4.39
CA THR A 126 -7.84 3.58 3.55
C THR A 126 -7.53 5.06 3.78
N ARG A 127 -7.26 5.46 5.03
CA ARG A 127 -6.83 6.81 5.38
C ARG A 127 -5.44 7.11 4.84
N LEU A 128 -4.49 6.18 4.98
CA LEU A 128 -3.12 6.34 4.47
C LEU A 128 -3.13 6.62 2.97
N VAL A 129 -3.85 5.81 2.18
CA VAL A 129 -3.93 5.98 0.72
C VAL A 129 -4.47 7.35 0.36
N ARG A 130 -5.54 7.82 1.02
CA ARG A 130 -6.12 9.15 0.79
C ARG A 130 -5.17 10.29 1.15
N TYR A 131 -4.46 10.17 2.27
CA TYR A 131 -3.46 11.19 2.63
C TYR A 131 -2.33 11.20 1.59
N VAL A 132 -1.79 10.04 1.23
CA VAL A 132 -0.70 9.99 0.23
C VAL A 132 -1.14 10.59 -1.11
N SER A 133 -2.36 10.32 -1.59
CA SER A 133 -2.85 10.90 -2.85
C SER A 133 -2.99 12.42 -2.78
N GLN A 134 -3.52 12.96 -1.68
CA GLN A 134 -3.62 14.42 -1.47
C GLN A 134 -2.25 15.09 -1.40
N TRP A 135 -1.26 14.41 -0.80
CA TRP A 135 0.11 14.91 -0.73
C TRP A 135 0.82 14.83 -2.09
N GLU A 136 0.52 13.83 -2.90
CA GLU A 136 1.05 13.69 -4.26
C GLU A 136 0.62 14.84 -5.17
N GLU A 137 -0.65 15.27 -5.07
CA GLU A 137 -1.17 16.46 -5.77
C GLU A 137 -0.40 17.74 -5.39
N PHE A 138 -0.06 17.90 -4.11
CA PHE A 138 0.66 19.08 -3.63
C PHE A 138 2.13 19.12 -4.07
N LEU A 139 2.80 17.96 -4.10
CA LEU A 139 4.24 17.92 -4.29
C LEU A 139 4.70 18.16 -5.73
N ASN A 140 3.81 18.07 -6.74
CA ASN A 140 3.94 18.47 -8.17
C ASN A 140 5.26 18.11 -8.91
N ILE A 141 6.19 17.43 -8.26
CA ILE A 141 7.55 17.11 -8.71
C ILE A 141 7.57 15.61 -8.97
N ALA A 142 7.51 15.25 -10.24
CA ALA A 142 7.62 13.90 -10.76
C ALA A 142 6.53 12.91 -10.29
N SER A 143 5.26 13.25 -10.53
CA SER A 143 4.08 12.38 -10.28
C SER A 143 4.30 10.91 -10.68
N LYS A 144 4.94 10.64 -11.82
CA LYS A 144 5.22 9.27 -12.26
C LYS A 144 6.29 8.54 -11.42
N PHE A 145 7.32 9.24 -10.96
CA PHE A 145 8.33 8.67 -10.06
C PHE A 145 7.75 8.45 -8.65
N MET A 146 6.92 9.38 -8.19
CA MET A 146 6.22 9.26 -6.91
C MET A 146 5.26 8.05 -6.92
N GLY A 147 4.54 7.82 -8.03
CA GLY A 147 3.66 6.68 -8.19
C GLY A 147 4.36 5.32 -8.06
N ILE A 148 5.52 5.11 -8.72
CA ILE A 148 6.26 3.85 -8.57
C ILE A 148 6.82 3.68 -7.16
N PHE A 149 7.29 4.78 -6.55
CA PHE A 149 7.82 4.76 -5.19
C PHE A 149 6.73 4.40 -4.17
N ASN A 150 5.56 5.04 -4.27
CA ASN A 150 4.38 4.75 -3.46
C ASN A 150 3.92 3.29 -3.63
N LEU A 151 3.96 2.77 -4.85
CA LEU A 151 3.62 1.37 -5.12
C LEU A 151 4.61 0.40 -4.45
N VAL A 152 5.92 0.67 -4.53
CA VAL A 152 6.93 -0.16 -3.85
C VAL A 152 6.72 -0.15 -2.33
N LEU A 153 6.45 1.01 -1.74
CA LEU A 153 6.13 1.11 -0.31
C LEU A 153 4.86 0.33 0.06
N LEU A 154 3.82 0.40 -0.77
CA LEU A 154 2.59 -0.37 -0.57
C LEU A 154 2.86 -1.89 -0.68
N MET A 155 3.68 -2.32 -1.64
CA MET A 155 4.08 -3.73 -1.77
C MET A 155 4.84 -4.23 -0.54
N LEU A 156 5.76 -3.43 0.00
CA LEU A 156 6.49 -3.78 1.23
C LEU A 156 5.54 -3.89 2.42
N LEU A 157 4.56 -2.97 2.54
CA LEU A 157 3.55 -3.01 3.60
C LEU A 157 2.65 -4.25 3.48
N LEU A 158 2.18 -4.58 2.27
CA LEU A 158 1.39 -5.79 2.03
C LEU A 158 2.20 -7.07 2.26
N GLY A 159 3.46 -7.09 1.84
CA GLY A 159 4.39 -8.18 2.12
C GLY A 159 4.60 -8.38 3.62
N HIS A 160 4.75 -7.29 4.37
CA HIS A 160 4.82 -7.28 5.82
C HIS A 160 3.54 -7.85 6.47
N TRP A 161 2.36 -7.43 6.04
CA TRP A 161 1.09 -7.95 6.58
C TRP A 161 0.86 -9.40 6.27
N ASN A 162 1.20 -9.81 5.05
CA ASN A 162 1.17 -11.20 4.61
C ASN A 162 2.11 -12.06 5.47
N ALA A 163 3.29 -11.56 5.83
CA ALA A 163 4.21 -12.23 6.76
C ALA A 163 3.58 -12.43 8.14
N CYS A 164 3.03 -11.36 8.72
CA CYS A 164 2.33 -11.42 10.01
C CYS A 164 1.16 -12.41 9.97
N LEU A 165 0.34 -12.37 8.91
CA LEU A 165 -0.79 -13.28 8.73
C LEU A 165 -0.36 -14.75 8.64
N GLN A 166 0.73 -15.03 7.92
CA GLN A 166 1.27 -16.39 7.77
C GLN A 166 1.75 -17.00 9.09
N TYR A 167 2.22 -16.18 10.03
CA TYR A 167 2.59 -16.62 11.37
C TYR A 167 1.37 -16.64 12.33
N LEU A 168 0.50 -15.63 12.23
CA LEU A 168 -0.69 -15.46 13.06
C LEU A 168 -1.64 -16.66 12.97
N ILE A 169 -1.89 -17.20 11.77
CA ILE A 169 -2.88 -18.28 11.63
C ILE A 169 -2.43 -19.58 12.31
N PRO A 170 -1.20 -20.10 12.10
CA PRO A 170 -0.67 -21.20 12.90
C PRO A 170 -0.72 -20.92 14.41
N MET A 171 -0.43 -19.70 14.85
CA MET A 171 -0.53 -19.32 16.26
C MET A 171 -1.97 -19.40 16.80
N LEU A 172 -2.97 -18.93 16.03
CA LEU A 172 -4.39 -19.02 16.40
C LEU A 172 -4.89 -20.48 16.45
N MET A 173 -4.24 -21.38 15.73
CA MET A 173 -4.50 -22.83 15.70
C MET A 173 -3.63 -23.63 16.67
N GLU A 174 -2.92 -22.97 17.60
CA GLU A 174 -2.06 -23.62 18.60
C GLU A 174 -0.92 -24.45 17.97
N PHE A 175 -0.35 -23.94 16.87
CA PHE A 175 0.78 -24.50 16.15
C PHE A 175 0.64 -26.00 15.84
N PRO A 176 -0.25 -26.38 14.90
CA PRO A 176 -0.43 -27.79 14.55
C PRO A 176 0.88 -28.42 14.07
N PRO A 177 1.09 -29.74 14.27
CA PRO A 177 2.39 -30.40 14.01
C PRO A 177 2.82 -30.28 12.55
N ASP A 178 1.87 -30.25 11.62
CA ASP A 178 2.11 -30.11 10.18
C ASP A 178 2.28 -28.66 9.71
N SER A 179 2.21 -27.69 10.63
CA SER A 179 2.42 -26.27 10.30
C SER A 179 3.85 -26.00 9.88
N TRP A 180 4.01 -25.02 8.99
CA TRP A 180 5.32 -24.57 8.56
C TRP A 180 6.20 -24.09 9.73
N VAL A 181 5.61 -23.53 10.80
CA VAL A 181 6.30 -23.05 12.00
C VAL A 181 6.96 -24.21 12.77
N LYS A 182 6.19 -25.27 13.10
CA LYS A 182 6.70 -26.46 13.79
C LYS A 182 7.75 -27.19 12.95
N ARG A 183 7.52 -27.31 11.64
CA ARG A 183 8.46 -27.96 10.71
C ARG A 183 9.79 -27.21 10.56
N CYS A 184 9.73 -25.88 10.56
CA CYS A 184 10.94 -25.06 10.55
C CYS A 184 11.63 -25.02 11.92
N LYS A 185 11.01 -25.55 12.99
CA LYS A 185 11.51 -25.52 14.37
C LYS A 185 11.79 -24.09 14.85
N ILE A 186 10.87 -23.16 14.55
CA ILE A 186 11.01 -21.73 14.89
C ILE A 186 9.99 -21.24 15.93
N GLU A 187 9.12 -22.11 16.44
CA GLU A 187 8.13 -21.74 17.47
C GLU A 187 8.79 -21.19 18.74
N ASP A 188 9.88 -21.80 19.20
CA ASP A 188 10.63 -21.36 20.39
C ASP A 188 11.76 -20.38 20.04
N ALA A 189 11.90 -19.98 18.77
CA ALA A 189 12.91 -19.03 18.35
C ALA A 189 12.55 -17.59 18.76
N ASP A 190 13.54 -16.70 18.77
CA ASP A 190 13.30 -15.28 19.00
C ASP A 190 12.30 -14.70 17.97
N TRP A 191 11.50 -13.73 18.40
CA TRP A 191 10.46 -13.12 17.56
C TRP A 191 11.04 -12.55 16.26
N PHE A 192 12.27 -12.03 16.29
CA PHE A 192 12.92 -11.49 15.11
C PHE A 192 13.24 -12.59 14.10
N GLN A 193 13.64 -13.77 14.56
CA GLN A 193 13.88 -14.94 13.71
C GLN A 193 12.57 -15.46 13.12
N GLN A 194 11.50 -15.54 13.92
CA GLN A 194 10.17 -15.92 13.46
C GLN A 194 9.67 -14.96 12.36
N TYR A 195 9.76 -13.66 12.63
CA TYR A 195 9.37 -12.60 11.69
C TYR A 195 10.18 -12.66 10.39
N THR A 196 11.49 -12.84 10.49
CA THR A 196 12.38 -12.91 9.31
C THR A 196 11.99 -14.06 8.39
N TRP A 197 11.74 -15.25 8.94
CA TRP A 197 11.31 -16.40 8.12
C TRP A 197 9.89 -16.24 7.56
N ALA A 198 8.98 -15.65 8.33
CA ALA A 198 7.63 -15.33 7.85
C ALA A 198 7.68 -14.31 6.70
N LEU A 199 8.53 -13.28 6.83
CA LEU A 199 8.72 -12.25 5.82
C LEU A 199 9.37 -12.82 4.56
N PHE A 200 10.40 -13.66 4.72
CA PHE A 200 11.00 -14.38 3.60
C PHE A 200 9.95 -15.19 2.83
N LYS A 201 9.10 -15.94 3.53
CA LYS A 201 8.02 -16.73 2.92
C LYS A 201 6.95 -15.86 2.23
N ALA A 202 6.58 -14.72 2.82
CA ALA A 202 5.63 -13.78 2.22
C ALA A 202 6.21 -13.09 0.97
N MET A 203 7.46 -12.65 1.03
CA MET A 203 8.15 -12.00 -0.08
C MET A 203 8.44 -12.97 -1.24
N SER A 204 8.73 -14.23 -0.94
CA SER A 204 8.92 -15.25 -1.98
C SER A 204 7.63 -15.56 -2.74
N HIS A 205 6.45 -15.45 -2.12
CA HIS A 205 5.16 -15.47 -2.82
C HIS A 205 4.91 -14.18 -3.61
N MET A 206 5.20 -13.01 -3.00
CA MET A 206 5.03 -11.69 -3.63
C MET A 206 5.82 -11.56 -4.94
N LEU A 207 7.07 -12.02 -4.94
CA LEU A 207 7.98 -11.94 -6.09
C LEU A 207 7.95 -13.19 -6.99
N SER A 208 6.96 -14.07 -6.81
CA SER A 208 6.79 -15.29 -7.61
C SER A 208 8.00 -16.25 -7.63
N ILE A 209 8.74 -16.35 -6.52
CA ILE A 209 9.95 -17.21 -6.40
C ILE A 209 9.60 -18.63 -5.91
N GLY A 210 8.75 -18.78 -4.90
CA GLY A 210 8.42 -20.10 -4.32
C GLY A 210 8.13 -20.09 -2.83
N TYR A 211 7.93 -21.27 -2.23
CA TYR A 211 7.16 -21.44 -0.98
C TYR A 211 7.86 -21.12 0.35
N GLY A 212 9.07 -20.55 0.31
CA GLY A 212 9.96 -20.48 1.47
C GLY A 212 10.81 -21.75 1.60
N ARG A 213 11.00 -22.25 2.83
CA ARG A 213 11.86 -23.42 3.08
C ARG A 213 11.21 -24.75 2.69
N PHE A 214 9.89 -24.86 2.84
CA PHE A 214 9.13 -26.08 2.56
C PHE A 214 7.78 -25.76 1.91
N PRO A 215 7.26 -26.63 1.03
CA PRO A 215 5.90 -26.49 0.52
C PRO A 215 4.85 -26.70 1.64
N PRO A 216 3.64 -26.11 1.50
CA PRO A 216 2.56 -26.31 2.45
C PRO A 216 2.11 -27.79 2.45
N ILE A 217 1.89 -28.35 3.64
CA ILE A 217 1.38 -29.72 3.83
C ILE A 217 -0.01 -29.68 4.44
N SER A 218 -0.19 -28.87 5.49
CA SER A 218 -1.51 -28.64 6.09
C SER A 218 -2.43 -27.89 5.14
N ILE A 219 -3.72 -28.23 5.15
CA ILE A 219 -4.77 -27.55 4.39
C ILE A 219 -4.83 -26.07 4.75
N GLY A 220 -4.62 -25.73 6.03
CA GLY A 220 -4.57 -24.33 6.48
C GLY A 220 -3.42 -23.56 5.82
N ASP A 221 -2.21 -24.11 5.87
CA ASP A 221 -1.03 -23.52 5.25
C ASP A 221 -1.18 -23.41 3.73
N ALA A 222 -1.85 -24.37 3.09
CA ALA A 222 -2.12 -24.36 1.65
C ALA A 222 -3.02 -23.20 1.25
N TRP A 223 -4.16 -23.00 1.93
CA TRP A 223 -5.08 -21.90 1.64
C TRP A 223 -4.44 -20.53 1.87
N ILE A 224 -3.70 -20.37 2.96
CA ILE A 224 -2.97 -19.11 3.24
C ILE A 224 -1.95 -18.84 2.14
N THR A 225 -1.23 -19.88 1.72
CA THR A 225 -0.25 -19.78 0.64
C THR A 225 -0.91 -19.41 -0.69
N ILE A 226 -2.08 -19.98 -1.03
CA ILE A 226 -2.86 -19.60 -2.21
C ILE A 226 -3.24 -18.11 -2.18
N VAL A 227 -3.82 -17.64 -1.07
CA VAL A 227 -4.19 -16.22 -0.89
C VAL A 227 -2.98 -15.30 -1.00
N SER A 228 -1.87 -15.71 -0.40
CA SER A 228 -0.58 -15.03 -0.45
C SER A 228 -0.01 -14.92 -1.88
N MET A 229 -0.10 -16.00 -2.66
CA MET A 229 0.34 -16.03 -4.05
C MET A 229 -0.58 -15.18 -4.96
N MET A 230 -1.90 -15.22 -4.78
CA MET A 230 -2.83 -14.42 -5.56
C MET A 230 -2.63 -12.92 -5.33
N SER A 231 -2.54 -12.50 -4.07
CA SER A 231 -2.27 -11.11 -3.70
C SER A 231 -0.88 -10.67 -4.19
N GLY A 232 0.12 -11.54 -4.03
CA GLY A 232 1.49 -11.32 -4.49
C GLY A 232 1.61 -11.10 -6.00
N ALA A 233 1.07 -12.04 -6.79
CA ALA A 233 1.08 -11.98 -8.24
C ALA A 233 0.38 -10.72 -8.78
N THR A 234 -0.73 -10.31 -8.16
CA THR A 234 -1.45 -9.08 -8.53
C THR A 234 -0.58 -7.85 -8.29
N CYS A 235 0.05 -7.76 -7.11
CA CYS A 235 0.94 -6.64 -6.78
C CYS A 235 2.15 -6.58 -7.71
N TYR A 236 2.77 -7.73 -8.01
CA TYR A 236 3.91 -7.80 -8.92
C TYR A 236 3.52 -7.41 -10.36
N ALA A 237 2.35 -7.83 -10.84
CA ALA A 237 1.85 -7.42 -12.15
C ALA A 237 1.63 -5.90 -12.24
N LEU A 238 1.06 -5.29 -11.20
CA LEU A 238 0.92 -3.81 -11.11
C LEU A 238 2.28 -3.13 -11.12
N PHE A 239 3.26 -3.65 -10.36
CA PHE A 239 4.62 -3.12 -10.34
C PHE A 239 5.26 -3.12 -11.73
N VAL A 240 5.20 -4.24 -12.44
CA VAL A 240 5.71 -4.35 -13.81
C VAL A 240 5.00 -3.36 -14.74
N GLY A 241 3.68 -3.20 -14.62
CA GLY A 241 2.92 -2.22 -15.39
C GLY A 241 3.35 -0.77 -15.14
N HIS A 242 3.51 -0.38 -13.88
CA HIS A 242 3.97 0.96 -13.50
C HIS A 242 5.43 1.20 -13.91
N ALA A 243 6.30 0.20 -13.77
CA ALA A 243 7.69 0.29 -14.24
C ALA A 243 7.77 0.48 -15.76
N ALA A 244 6.98 -0.26 -16.53
CA ALA A 244 6.91 -0.11 -17.98
C ALA A 244 6.41 1.29 -18.38
N ALA A 245 5.34 1.79 -17.74
CA ALA A 245 4.80 3.12 -17.99
C ALA A 245 5.81 4.23 -17.64
N LEU A 246 6.56 4.06 -16.56
CA LEU A 246 7.61 4.98 -16.15
C LEU A 246 8.74 5.03 -17.19
N ILE A 247 9.25 3.87 -17.62
CA ILE A 247 10.29 3.76 -18.66
C ILE A 247 9.83 4.44 -19.96
N GLN A 248 8.58 4.23 -20.38
CA GLN A 248 8.03 4.87 -21.57
C GLN A 248 7.93 6.40 -21.44
N SER A 249 7.75 6.90 -20.22
CA SER A 249 7.60 8.33 -19.95
C SER A 249 8.90 9.08 -19.69
N PHE A 250 10.00 8.39 -19.36
CA PHE A 250 11.27 9.01 -18.96
C PHE A 250 11.93 9.83 -20.09
N ASP A 251 11.53 9.64 -21.35
CA ASP A 251 12.11 10.41 -22.45
C ASP A 251 11.17 10.57 -23.68
N THR A 252 10.02 11.22 -23.47
CA THR A 252 9.03 11.45 -24.54
C THR A 252 9.61 12.21 -25.74
N SER A 253 10.40 13.25 -25.51
CA SER A 253 10.97 14.10 -26.59
C SER A 253 11.98 13.35 -27.46
N LYS A 254 12.89 12.55 -26.88
CA LYS A 254 13.80 11.71 -27.67
C LYS A 254 13.09 10.53 -28.31
N ARG A 255 12.05 9.98 -27.69
CA ARG A 255 11.22 8.94 -28.33
C ARG A 255 10.53 9.48 -29.58
N LEU A 256 9.89 10.66 -29.49
CA LEU A 256 9.24 11.31 -30.63
C LEU A 256 10.23 11.59 -31.78
N TYR A 257 11.42 12.10 -31.45
CA TYR A 257 12.49 12.29 -32.43
C TYR A 257 12.85 10.96 -33.13
N ARG A 258 13.09 9.89 -32.36
CA ARG A 258 13.44 8.57 -32.92
C ARG A 258 12.33 7.99 -33.80
N GLU A 259 11.07 8.10 -33.37
CA GLU A 259 9.92 7.65 -34.15
C GLU A 259 9.79 8.43 -35.46
N LYS A 260 9.92 9.76 -35.41
CA LYS A 260 9.86 10.59 -36.62
C LYS A 260 11.02 10.32 -37.56
N PHE A 261 12.24 10.21 -37.03
CA PHE A 261 13.42 9.92 -37.83
C PHE A 261 13.33 8.55 -38.50
N LYS A 262 12.80 7.54 -37.80
CA LYS A 262 12.54 6.22 -38.39
C LYS A 262 11.57 6.28 -39.57
N GLN A 263 10.49 7.07 -39.48
CA GLN A 263 9.59 7.31 -40.62
C GLN A 263 10.32 7.94 -41.82
N VAL A 264 11.26 8.85 -41.56
CA VAL A 264 12.08 9.47 -42.61
C VAL A 264 13.00 8.42 -43.25
N GLU A 265 13.63 7.56 -42.47
CA GLU A 265 14.45 6.46 -42.98
C GLU A 265 13.64 5.50 -43.87
N GLU A 266 12.44 5.11 -43.43
CA GLU A 266 11.51 4.28 -44.21
C GLU A 266 11.13 4.97 -45.53
N TYR A 267 10.87 6.28 -45.50
CA TYR A 267 10.61 7.05 -46.71
C TYR A 267 11.81 7.11 -47.67
N MET A 268 13.02 7.34 -47.14
CA MET A 268 14.25 7.35 -47.92
C MET A 268 14.53 5.98 -48.57
N ALA A 269 14.22 4.90 -47.85
CA ALA A 269 14.33 3.54 -48.35
C ALA A 269 13.30 3.26 -49.46
N TYR A 270 12.04 3.63 -49.24
CA TYR A 270 10.95 3.50 -50.22
C TYR A 270 11.26 4.24 -51.53
N ARG A 271 11.77 5.47 -51.44
CA ARG A 271 12.19 6.28 -52.60
C ARG A 271 13.55 5.89 -53.17
N LYS A 272 14.23 4.90 -52.59
CA LYS A 272 15.56 4.42 -53.00
C LYS A 272 16.58 5.55 -53.15
N LEU A 273 16.60 6.49 -52.21
CA LEU A 273 17.49 7.65 -52.29
C LEU A 273 18.98 7.23 -52.27
N PRO A 274 19.87 7.93 -53.00
CA PRO A 274 21.32 7.67 -52.96
C PRO A 274 21.91 7.84 -51.55
N ARG A 275 22.94 7.06 -51.24
CA ARG A 275 23.58 7.05 -49.90
C ARG A 275 24.05 8.44 -49.44
N ALA A 276 24.64 9.22 -50.35
CA ALA A 276 25.08 10.59 -50.04
C ALA A 276 23.93 11.51 -49.62
N LEU A 277 22.75 11.39 -50.25
CA LEU A 277 21.57 12.17 -49.89
C LEU A 277 21.01 11.73 -48.53
N ARG A 278 20.97 10.41 -48.26
CA ARG A 278 20.56 9.89 -46.95
C ARG A 278 21.43 10.42 -45.82
N GLN A 279 22.75 10.44 -46.02
CA GLN A 279 23.71 10.99 -45.05
C GLN A 279 23.44 12.48 -44.78
N ARG A 280 23.20 13.27 -45.84
CA ARG A 280 22.87 14.70 -45.70
C ARG A 280 21.56 14.92 -44.94
N ILE A 281 20.54 14.11 -45.20
CA ILE A 281 19.25 14.17 -44.48
C ILE A 281 19.46 13.80 -43.00
N ALA A 282 20.21 12.74 -42.71
CA ALA A 282 20.53 12.35 -41.34
C ALA A 282 21.23 13.46 -40.56
N ASN A 283 22.30 14.04 -41.12
CA ASN A 283 23.03 15.15 -40.52
C ASN A 283 22.14 16.38 -40.30
N TYR A 284 21.20 16.66 -41.22
CA TYR A 284 20.23 17.75 -41.06
C TYR A 284 19.32 17.51 -39.86
N TYR A 285 18.74 16.30 -39.72
CA TYR A 285 17.86 15.99 -38.59
C TYR A 285 18.61 16.05 -37.25
N GLU A 286 19.83 15.53 -37.21
CA GLU A 286 20.69 15.59 -36.02
C GLU A 286 21.00 17.03 -35.63
N HIS A 287 21.37 17.90 -36.59
CA HIS A 287 21.67 19.31 -36.31
C HIS A 287 20.41 20.13 -35.96
N ARG A 288 19.28 19.90 -36.64
CA ARG A 288 18.04 20.67 -36.46
C ARG A 288 17.32 20.37 -35.15
N TYR A 289 17.33 19.11 -34.72
CA TYR A 289 16.57 18.64 -33.56
C TYR A 289 17.47 18.23 -32.38
N GLN A 290 18.78 18.02 -32.57
CA GLN A 290 19.73 17.68 -31.50
C GLN A 290 19.26 16.49 -30.64
N GLY A 291 18.63 15.51 -31.30
CA GLY A 291 18.10 14.31 -30.66
C GLY A 291 16.77 14.48 -29.93
N LYS A 292 16.16 15.66 -29.90
CA LYS A 292 14.85 15.93 -29.27
C LYS A 292 13.91 16.65 -30.22
N MET A 293 12.66 16.22 -30.25
CA MET A 293 11.65 16.83 -31.12
C MET A 293 10.54 17.46 -30.28
N PHE A 294 10.15 18.68 -30.66
CA PHE A 294 9.05 19.45 -30.07
C PHE A 294 8.16 20.00 -31.18
N ASP A 295 6.85 20.05 -30.94
CA ASP A 295 5.93 20.82 -31.79
C ASP A 295 5.86 22.25 -31.25
N GLU A 296 6.87 23.05 -31.58
CA GLU A 296 7.01 24.42 -31.07
C GLU A 296 5.80 25.29 -31.40
N ALA A 297 5.21 25.14 -32.60
CA ALA A 297 4.07 25.94 -33.02
C ALA A 297 2.83 25.62 -32.17
N GLN A 298 2.56 24.34 -31.92
CA GLN A 298 1.45 23.95 -31.05
C GLN A 298 1.66 24.44 -29.62
N ILE A 299 2.86 24.24 -29.06
CA ILE A 299 3.18 24.65 -27.68
C ILE A 299 3.03 26.16 -27.51
N LEU A 300 3.53 26.95 -28.45
CA LEU A 300 3.41 28.41 -28.40
C LEU A 300 1.96 28.85 -28.53
N ASN A 301 1.13 28.16 -29.33
CA ASN A 301 -0.29 28.49 -29.47
C ASN A 301 -1.11 28.22 -28.19
N GLU A 302 -0.64 27.34 -27.30
CA GLU A 302 -1.27 27.11 -25.99
C GLU A 302 -0.92 28.19 -24.95
N PHE A 303 0.15 28.95 -25.19
CA PHE A 303 0.56 30.02 -24.30
C PHE A 303 -0.28 31.29 -24.50
N SER A 304 -0.55 31.99 -23.39
CA SER A 304 -1.14 33.34 -23.44
C SER A 304 -0.22 34.29 -24.23
N GLU A 305 -0.77 35.40 -24.74
CA GLU A 305 0.04 36.42 -25.45
C GLU A 305 1.23 36.92 -24.66
N CYS A 306 1.12 37.03 -23.33
CA CYS A 306 2.24 37.46 -22.47
C CYS A 306 3.30 36.38 -22.24
N LEU A 307 2.99 35.11 -22.54
CA LEU A 307 3.88 33.95 -22.34
C LEU A 307 4.53 33.46 -23.64
N ARG A 308 4.07 33.93 -24.81
CA ARG A 308 4.67 33.67 -26.12
C ARG A 308 5.85 34.59 -26.39
#